data_AF-A0A0D2FYQ2-F1
#
_entry.id   AF-A0A0D2FYQ2-F1
#
_cell.length_a   1.000
_cell.length_b   1.000
_cell.length_c   1.000
_cell.angle_alpha   90.00
_cell.angle_beta   90.00
_cell.angle_gamma   90.00
#
_symmetry.space_group_name_H-M   'P 1'
#
loop_
_entity.id
_entity.type
_entity.pdbx_description
1 polymer ?
#
loop_
_entity_poly.entity_id
_entity_poly.type
_entity_poly.pdbx_seq_one_letter_code
_entity_poly.pdbx_strand_id
1 'polypeptide(L)'
;MSATQSVQCFGKKKTATAVAHCKVRKIPRQYYNFGNEELTKTFGRIQKGKGLIKVNGRPLSLVQPEILRYKVYEPLLIVGLDKFADVDIRVRVTGGGHTSQIYAIRQAISKSIVAYYQKFVDEYTKNQLKQALVQYDRTLLVADNRRCEPKKFGGPGARARYQKSYR
;
A
#
# COMPACT_ATOMS: atom_id res chain seq x y z
N MET A 1 -25.87 -2.89 9.68
CA MET A 1 -24.42 -3.15 9.81
C MET A 1 -23.65 -1.91 9.39
N SER A 2 -23.04 -1.13 10.30
CA SER A 2 -22.29 0.07 9.86
C SER A 2 -21.02 -0.35 9.13
N ALA A 3 -20.98 -0.10 7.82
CA ALA A 3 -19.84 -0.41 6.98
C ALA A 3 -18.61 0.39 7.45
N THR A 4 -17.52 -0.30 7.81
CA THR A 4 -16.25 0.36 8.08
C THR A 4 -15.75 1.03 6.80
N GLN A 5 -15.53 2.35 6.85
CA GLN A 5 -14.85 3.09 5.79
C GLN A 5 -13.47 2.48 5.57
N SER A 6 -13.36 1.71 4.50
CA SER A 6 -12.16 0.99 4.16
C SER A 6 -11.99 0.91 2.65
N VAL A 7 -10.73 0.94 2.26
CA VAL A 7 -10.28 0.81 0.87
C VAL A 7 -9.18 -0.25 0.84
N GLN A 8 -9.26 -1.13 -0.15
CA GLN A 8 -8.24 -2.11 -0.43
C GLN A 8 -7.56 -1.76 -1.75
N CYS A 9 -6.23 -1.69 -1.73
CA CYS A 9 -5.43 -1.39 -2.91
C CYS A 9 -4.29 -2.38 -3.08
N PHE A 10 -3.82 -2.50 -4.31
CA PHE A 10 -2.76 -3.43 -4.68
C PHE A 10 -1.56 -2.71 -5.31
N GLY A 11 -0.38 -3.00 -4.78
CA GLY A 11 0.90 -2.75 -5.40
C GLY A 11 1.45 -4.03 -6.02
N LYS A 12 2.05 -3.93 -7.21
CA LYS A 12 2.65 -5.08 -7.90
C LYS A 12 3.98 -4.67 -8.49
N LYS A 13 5.04 -5.42 -8.16
CA LYS A 13 6.35 -5.29 -8.81
C LYS A 13 6.91 -6.67 -9.07
N LYS A 14 7.07 -7.04 -10.35
CA LYS A 14 7.42 -8.41 -10.73
C LYS A 14 6.50 -9.39 -9.97
N THR A 15 7.05 -10.44 -9.36
CA THR A 15 6.31 -11.46 -8.61
C THR A 15 5.87 -11.02 -7.21
N ALA A 16 6.31 -9.84 -6.73
CA ALA A 16 5.87 -9.33 -5.44
C ALA A 16 4.50 -8.65 -5.53
N THR A 17 3.62 -9.02 -4.60
CA THR A 17 2.29 -8.43 -4.44
C THR A 17 2.13 -7.84 -3.04
N ALA A 18 1.74 -6.57 -2.97
CA ALA A 18 1.45 -5.87 -1.74
C ALA A 18 -0.03 -5.47 -1.71
N VAL A 19 -0.73 -5.87 -0.64
CA VAL A 19 -2.12 -5.52 -0.39
C VAL A 19 -2.17 -4.50 0.74
N ALA A 20 -2.61 -3.28 0.45
CA ALA A 20 -2.82 -2.24 1.44
C ALA A 20 -4.30 -2.16 1.83
N HIS A 21 -4.56 -2.25 3.12
CA HIS A 21 -5.86 -1.95 3.71
C HIS A 21 -5.77 -0.60 4.40
N CYS A 22 -6.43 0.38 3.81
CA CYS A 22 -6.66 1.70 4.37
C CYS A 22 -7.98 1.65 5.16
N LYS A 23 -7.93 1.93 6.47
CA LYS A 23 -9.11 1.86 7.35
C LYS A 23 -9.15 3.08 8.26
N VAL A 24 -10.36 3.58 8.46
CA VAL A 24 -10.69 4.51 9.54
C VAL A 24 -11.05 3.69 10.80
N ARG A 25 -10.68 4.17 11.99
CA ARG A 25 -10.84 3.39 13.24
C ARG A 25 -12.31 3.25 13.62
N LYS A 26 -12.71 2.04 14.02
CA LYS A 26 -13.87 1.82 14.89
C LYS A 26 -13.37 1.69 16.32
N ILE A 27 -13.95 2.46 17.24
CA ILE A 27 -13.73 2.25 18.68
C ILE A 27 -14.47 0.96 19.07
N PRO A 28 -13.92 0.11 19.96
CA PRO A 28 -14.70 -0.95 20.60
C PRO A 28 -15.90 -0.38 21.35
N ARG A 29 -16.97 -1.18 21.49
CA ARG A 29 -18.20 -0.84 22.21
C ARG A 29 -17.86 -0.30 23.61
N GLN A 30 -18.30 0.91 23.94
CA GLN A 30 -18.38 1.37 25.33
C GLN A 30 -19.72 0.90 25.90
N TYR A 31 -19.69 0.11 26.95
CA TYR A 31 -20.86 -0.22 27.77
C TYR A 31 -21.02 0.90 28.80
N TYR A 32 -22.16 1.59 28.77
CA TYR A 32 -22.57 2.47 29.88
C TYR A 32 -23.74 1.78 30.58
N ASN A 33 -23.57 1.49 31.87
CA ASN A 33 -24.64 0.97 32.71
C ASN A 33 -25.46 2.16 33.23
N PHE A 34 -26.73 2.25 32.84
CA PHE A 34 -27.69 3.21 33.40
C PHE A 34 -28.98 2.45 33.73
N GLY A 35 -29.16 2.13 35.02
CA GLY A 35 -30.41 1.58 35.54
C GLY A 35 -30.80 0.19 35.02
N ASN A 36 -31.82 -0.40 35.66
CA ASN A 36 -32.21 -1.81 35.59
C ASN A 36 -32.86 -2.27 34.25
N GLU A 37 -32.49 -1.68 33.11
CA GLU A 37 -32.92 -2.15 31.79
C GLU A 37 -31.71 -2.24 30.83
N GLU A 38 -31.35 -3.46 30.42
CA GLU A 38 -30.32 -3.70 29.40
C GLU A 38 -30.82 -3.31 28.00
N LEU A 39 -30.94 -2.01 27.71
CA LEU A 39 -31.19 -1.52 26.36
C LEU A 39 -29.88 -1.40 25.57
N THR A 40 -29.56 -2.44 24.79
CA THR A 40 -28.39 -2.48 23.90
C THR A 40 -28.51 -1.50 22.71
N LYS A 41 -28.39 -0.18 22.91
CA LYS A 41 -28.35 0.80 21.80
C LYS A 41 -26.92 0.99 21.27
N THR A 42 -26.63 0.37 20.13
CA THR A 42 -25.34 0.48 19.43
C THR A 42 -25.23 1.77 18.57
N PHE A 43 -24.54 2.80 19.07
CA PHE A 43 -23.99 3.86 18.22
C PHE A 43 -22.49 3.64 18.00
N GLY A 44 -22.12 2.89 16.96
CA GLY A 44 -20.70 2.72 16.61
C GLY A 44 -20.13 4.01 16.04
N ARG A 45 -19.48 4.84 16.88
CA ARG A 45 -18.78 6.07 16.45
C ARG A 45 -17.57 5.70 15.58
N ILE A 46 -17.55 6.16 14.34
CA ILE A 46 -16.39 6.07 13.44
C ILE A 46 -15.48 7.24 13.80
N GLN A 47 -14.26 6.94 14.25
CA GLN A 47 -13.23 7.95 14.55
C GLN A 47 -12.17 7.93 13.47
N LYS A 48 -11.68 9.10 13.11
CA LYS A 48 -10.48 9.27 12.28
C LYS A 48 -9.33 8.39 12.82
N GLY A 49 -8.53 7.85 11.90
CA GLY A 49 -7.35 7.05 12.20
C GLY A 49 -6.30 7.85 12.99
N LYS A 50 -5.19 7.19 13.34
CA LYS A 50 -4.07 7.82 14.06
C LYS A 50 -2.83 7.99 13.16
N GLY A 51 -2.95 7.74 11.86
CA GLY A 51 -1.83 7.73 10.93
C GLY A 51 -0.92 6.51 11.06
N LEU A 52 -1.42 5.39 11.58
CA LEU A 52 -0.58 4.21 11.82
C LEU A 52 -0.32 3.44 10.52
N ILE A 53 0.93 3.43 10.07
CA ILE A 53 1.37 2.68 8.88
C ILE A 53 2.20 1.45 9.30
N LYS A 54 1.70 0.26 8.98
CA LYS A 54 2.36 -1.03 9.29
C LYS A 54 2.52 -1.89 8.05
N VAL A 55 3.67 -2.54 7.92
CA VAL A 55 3.98 -3.54 6.88
C VAL A 55 4.19 -4.88 7.57
N ASN A 56 3.40 -5.90 7.20
CA ASN A 56 3.47 -7.24 7.79
C ASN A 56 3.43 -7.25 9.33
N GLY A 57 2.66 -6.33 9.92
CA GLY A 57 2.54 -6.18 11.38
C GLY A 57 3.64 -5.35 12.05
N ARG A 58 4.73 -5.05 11.34
CA ARG A 58 5.84 -4.21 11.81
C ARG A 58 5.65 -2.76 11.36
N PRO A 59 6.17 -1.76 12.08
CA PRO A 59 6.16 -0.37 11.62
C PRO A 59 7.00 -0.19 10.34
N LEU A 60 6.69 0.84 9.54
CA LEU A 60 7.50 1.25 8.38
C LEU A 60 8.98 1.45 8.74
N SER A 61 9.15 1.88 10.00
CA SER A 61 10.27 1.75 10.93
C SER A 61 11.32 0.68 10.64
N LEU A 62 10.87 -0.52 10.32
CA LEU A 62 11.68 -1.74 10.44
C LEU A 62 11.64 -2.55 9.14
N VAL A 63 11.32 -1.90 8.02
CA VAL A 63 11.36 -2.54 6.71
C VAL A 63 12.82 -2.72 6.28
N GLN A 64 13.17 -3.96 5.93
CA GLN A 64 14.48 -4.32 5.39
C GLN A 64 14.42 -4.49 3.86
N PRO A 65 15.52 -4.22 3.12
CA PRO A 65 16.80 -3.65 3.55
C PRO A 65 16.74 -2.14 3.85
N GLU A 66 17.61 -1.70 4.76
CA GLU A 66 17.65 -0.32 5.26
C GLU A 66 17.94 0.72 4.17
N ILE A 67 18.85 0.39 3.23
CA ILE A 67 19.24 1.28 2.13
C ILE A 67 18.03 1.71 1.29
N LEU A 68 17.10 0.78 1.04
CA LEU A 68 15.93 1.03 0.20
C LEU A 68 14.72 1.52 0.99
N ARG A 69 14.86 1.70 2.30
CA ARG A 69 13.74 2.10 3.17
C ARG A 69 13.24 3.51 2.85
N TYR A 70 14.14 4.42 2.45
CA TYR A 70 13.77 5.75 1.96
C TYR A 70 12.77 5.70 0.80
N LYS A 71 12.83 4.69 -0.07
CA LYS A 71 11.86 4.52 -1.17
C LYS A 71 10.43 4.29 -0.68
N VAL A 72 10.26 3.72 0.51
CA VAL A 72 8.93 3.51 1.09
C VAL A 72 8.38 4.81 1.69
N TYR A 73 9.26 5.72 2.14
CA TYR A 73 8.87 7.01 2.71
C TYR A 73 8.52 8.09 1.68
N GLU A 74 9.00 7.98 0.44
CA GLU A 74 8.70 8.92 -0.64
C GLU A 74 7.21 9.33 -0.75
N PRO A 75 6.22 8.40 -0.78
CA PRO A 75 4.82 8.80 -0.85
C PRO A 75 4.33 9.60 0.36
N LEU A 76 4.93 9.42 1.54
CA LEU A 76 4.60 10.23 2.72
C LEU A 76 5.18 11.65 2.58
N LEU A 77 6.41 11.75 2.08
CA LEU A 77 7.11 13.03 1.90
C LEU A 77 6.46 13.90 0.81
N ILE A 78 6.02 13.30 -0.29
CA ILE A 78 5.42 14.02 -1.43
C ILE A 78 4.02 14.55 -1.08
N VAL A 79 3.22 13.73 -0.41
CA VAL A 79 1.82 14.05 -0.09
C VAL A 79 1.69 14.89 1.19
N GLY A 80 2.66 14.77 2.10
CA GLY A 80 2.61 15.37 3.43
C GLY A 80 1.93 14.48 4.46
N LEU A 81 2.40 14.57 5.71
CA LEU A 81 1.91 13.74 6.83
C LEU A 81 0.45 14.04 7.20
N ASP A 82 -0.02 15.26 6.96
CA ASP A 82 -1.37 15.71 7.32
C ASP A 82 -2.46 14.86 6.67
N LYS A 83 -2.23 14.44 5.41
CA LYS A 83 -3.18 13.61 4.67
C LYS A 83 -3.22 12.17 5.19
N PHE A 84 -2.17 11.72 5.87
CA PHE A 84 -2.10 10.39 6.48
C PHE A 84 -2.59 10.36 7.92
N ALA A 85 -2.64 11.50 8.63
CA ALA A 85 -3.01 11.57 10.04
C ALA A 85 -4.37 10.91 10.35
N ASP A 86 -5.34 11.08 9.45
CA ASP A 86 -6.71 10.59 9.61
C ASP A 86 -6.90 9.11 9.21
N VAL A 87 -5.84 8.41 8.78
CA VAL A 87 -5.95 7.10 8.11
C VAL A 87 -4.94 6.10 8.66
N ASP A 88 -5.41 4.90 9.04
CA ASP A 88 -4.53 3.78 9.38
C ASP A 88 -4.32 2.87 8.16
N ILE A 89 -3.05 2.59 7.79
CA ILE A 89 -2.69 1.76 6.63
C ILE A 89 -1.98 0.49 7.10
N ARG A 90 -2.54 -0.67 6.76
CA ARG A 90 -1.91 -1.97 6.98
C ARG A 90 -1.59 -2.62 5.64
N VAL A 91 -0.31 -2.84 5.39
CA VAL A 91 0.18 -3.49 4.16
C VAL A 91 0.60 -4.92 4.47
N ARG A 92 0.09 -5.88 3.70
CA ARG A 92 0.57 -7.26 3.66
C ARG A 92 1.30 -7.50 2.34
N VAL A 93 2.49 -8.10 2.39
CA VAL A 93 3.32 -8.33 1.21
C VAL A 93 3.69 -9.80 1.12
N THR A 94 3.56 -10.36 -0.08
CA THR A 94 3.92 -11.75 -0.38
C THR A 94 4.63 -11.84 -1.73
N GLY A 95 5.49 -12.86 -1.87
CA GLY A 95 6.23 -13.15 -3.11
C GLY A 95 7.36 -12.18 -3.44
N GLY A 96 8.08 -12.49 -4.52
CA GLY A 96 9.23 -11.73 -5.01
C GLY A 96 10.43 -11.67 -4.06
N GLY A 97 11.41 -10.84 -4.39
CA GLY A 97 12.57 -10.54 -3.54
C GLY A 97 12.44 -9.17 -2.84
N HIS A 98 13.39 -8.87 -1.94
CA HIS A 98 13.37 -7.67 -1.09
C HIS A 98 13.12 -6.36 -1.86
N THR A 99 13.89 -6.12 -2.93
CA THR A 99 13.75 -4.91 -3.75
C THR A 99 12.36 -4.82 -4.37
N SER A 100 11.86 -5.90 -4.97
CA SER A 100 10.52 -5.90 -5.56
C SER A 100 9.41 -5.69 -4.52
N GLN A 101 9.56 -6.24 -3.32
CA GLN A 101 8.60 -6.05 -2.23
C GLN A 101 8.53 -4.58 -1.81
N ILE A 102 9.67 -3.90 -1.68
CA ILE A 102 9.72 -2.46 -1.35
C ILE A 102 8.99 -1.62 -2.39
N TYR A 103 9.24 -1.84 -3.68
CA TYR A 103 8.54 -1.11 -4.74
C TYR A 103 7.04 -1.43 -4.76
N ALA A 104 6.64 -2.66 -4.41
CA ALA A 104 5.23 -3.02 -4.29
C ALA A 104 4.57 -2.30 -3.09
N ILE A 105 5.23 -2.22 -1.93
CA ILE A 105 4.73 -1.48 -0.75
C ILE A 105 4.56 0.00 -1.08
N ARG A 106 5.62 0.61 -1.64
CA ARG A 106 5.64 2.00 -2.10
C ARG A 106 4.45 2.33 -2.99
N GLN A 107 4.17 1.46 -3.96
CA GLN A 107 3.02 1.61 -4.85
C GLN A 107 1.67 1.42 -4.13
N ALA A 108 1.57 0.44 -3.23
CA ALA A 108 0.35 0.14 -2.51
C ALA A 108 -0.08 1.30 -1.59
N ILE A 109 0.88 1.92 -0.87
CA ILE A 109 0.64 3.09 -0.03
C ILE A 109 0.13 4.26 -0.88
N SER A 110 0.82 4.56 -1.98
CA SER A 110 0.45 5.66 -2.90
C SER A 110 -0.95 5.51 -3.48
N LYS A 111 -1.33 4.29 -3.89
CA LYS A 111 -2.69 4.04 -4.38
C LYS A 111 -3.74 4.12 -3.27
N SER A 112 -3.39 3.66 -2.07
CA SER A 112 -4.33 3.60 -0.95
C SER A 112 -4.82 4.99 -0.54
N ILE A 113 -3.95 6.00 -0.57
CA ILE A 113 -4.35 7.38 -0.25
C ILE A 113 -5.22 7.97 -1.36
N VAL A 114 -4.84 7.81 -2.63
CA VAL A 114 -5.62 8.31 -3.77
C VAL A 114 -7.02 7.70 -3.79
N ALA A 115 -7.13 6.39 -3.58
CA ALA A 115 -8.41 5.69 -3.57
C ALA A 115 -9.27 6.01 -2.33
N TYR A 116 -8.64 6.35 -1.20
CA TYR A 116 -9.36 6.84 -0.01
C TYR A 116 -10.02 8.20 -0.27
N TYR A 117 -9.26 9.16 -0.80
CA TYR A 117 -9.77 10.49 -1.14
C TYR A 117 -10.85 10.42 -2.22
N GLN A 118 -10.67 9.57 -3.22
CA GLN A 118 -11.68 9.30 -4.25
C GLN A 118 -13.03 8.84 -3.66
N LYS A 119 -13.02 8.03 -2.60
CA LYS A 119 -14.24 7.40 -2.08
C LYS A 119 -14.93 8.23 -0.98
N PHE A 120 -14.16 8.96 -0.17
CA PHE A 120 -14.66 9.50 1.10
C PHE A 120 -14.44 11.01 1.30
N VAL A 121 -13.68 11.68 0.43
CA VAL A 121 -13.37 13.11 0.60
C VAL A 121 -13.88 13.89 -0.60
N ASP A 122 -13.08 14.01 -1.67
CA ASP A 122 -13.42 14.79 -2.85
C ASP A 122 -12.52 14.43 -4.05
N GLU A 123 -13.03 14.67 -5.26
CA GLU A 123 -12.31 14.38 -6.51
C GLU A 123 -11.21 15.42 -6.82
N TYR A 124 -11.36 16.66 -6.36
CA TYR A 124 -10.41 17.73 -6.64
C TYR A 124 -9.07 17.49 -5.95
N THR A 125 -9.07 17.28 -4.63
CA THR A 125 -7.85 16.96 -3.87
C THR A 125 -7.22 15.66 -4.35
N LYS A 126 -8.03 14.65 -4.71
CA LYS A 126 -7.55 13.40 -5.30
C LYS A 126 -6.78 13.65 -6.59
N ASN A 127 -7.26 14.54 -7.47
CA ASN A 127 -6.55 14.88 -8.70
C ASN A 127 -5.24 15.62 -8.42
N GLN A 128 -5.21 16.52 -7.43
CA GLN A 128 -3.97 17.18 -6.97
C GLN A 128 -2.94 16.15 -6.45
N LEU A 129 -3.37 15.22 -5.59
CA LEU A 129 -2.52 14.16 -5.06
C LEU A 129 -2.00 13.25 -6.17
N LYS A 130 -2.87 12.88 -7.11
CA LYS A 130 -2.51 12.07 -8.27
C LYS A 130 -1.46 12.77 -9.13
N GLN A 131 -1.64 14.07 -9.41
CA GLN A 131 -0.70 14.86 -10.19
C GLN A 131 0.66 14.96 -9.48
N ALA A 132 0.69 15.28 -8.18
CA ALA A 132 1.92 15.36 -7.39
C ALA A 132 2.70 14.03 -7.40
N LEU A 133 2.00 12.89 -7.23
CA LEU A 133 2.62 11.57 -7.26
C LEU A 133 3.15 11.20 -8.65
N VAL A 134 2.39 11.50 -9.72
CA VAL A 134 2.80 11.20 -11.11
C VAL A 134 3.97 12.09 -11.54
N GLN A 135 3.98 13.35 -11.14
CA GLN A 135 5.06 14.29 -11.43
C GLN A 135 6.39 13.83 -10.83
N TYR A 136 6.37 13.28 -9.62
CA TYR A 136 7.58 12.70 -9.03
C TYR A 136 7.96 11.38 -9.71
N ASP A 137 7.06 10.39 -9.73
CA ASP A 137 7.31 9.09 -10.32
C ASP A 137 6.01 8.37 -10.69
N ARG A 138 5.82 8.15 -12.00
CA ARG A 138 4.68 7.40 -12.55
C ARG A 138 4.52 6.01 -11.95
N THR A 139 5.61 5.35 -11.53
CA THR A 139 5.57 3.99 -10.97
C THR A 139 4.95 3.91 -9.57
N LEU A 140 4.73 5.05 -8.89
CA LEU A 140 3.96 5.12 -7.65
C LEU A 140 2.50 4.73 -7.85
N LEU A 141 1.94 5.00 -9.03
CA LEU A 141 0.56 4.68 -9.36
C LEU A 141 0.44 3.56 -10.39
N VAL A 142 1.33 3.50 -11.39
CA VAL A 142 1.25 2.51 -12.47
C VAL A 142 2.24 1.36 -12.22
N ALA A 143 1.78 0.12 -12.39
CA ALA A 143 2.64 -1.05 -12.17
C ALA A 143 3.59 -1.26 -13.36
N ASP A 144 4.81 -1.69 -13.07
CA ASP A 144 5.80 -2.07 -14.08
C ASP A 144 5.39 -3.41 -14.72
N ASN A 145 5.20 -3.42 -16.04
CA ASN A 145 4.73 -4.58 -16.79
C ASN A 145 5.83 -5.62 -17.04
N ARG A 146 7.11 -5.28 -16.84
CA ARG A 146 8.24 -6.14 -17.23
C ARG A 146 8.30 -7.44 -16.44
N ARG A 147 8.61 -8.53 -17.14
CA ARG A 147 8.77 -9.90 -16.62
C ARG A 147 10.02 -10.56 -17.20
N CYS A 148 10.54 -11.57 -16.49
CA CYS A 148 11.67 -12.34 -16.99
C CYS A 148 11.21 -13.18 -18.18
N GLU A 149 11.93 -13.08 -19.30
CA GLU A 149 11.72 -13.93 -20.46
C GLU A 149 12.09 -15.39 -20.12
N PRO A 150 11.35 -16.38 -20.63
CA PRO A 150 11.66 -17.79 -20.41
C PRO A 150 12.99 -18.19 -21.09
N LYS A 151 13.64 -19.22 -20.56
CA LYS A 151 14.85 -19.81 -21.16
C LYS A 151 14.51 -20.46 -22.51
N LYS A 152 15.36 -20.27 -23.51
CA LYS A 152 15.30 -20.96 -24.81
C LYS A 152 16.41 -22.01 -24.89
N PHE A 153 16.20 -23.10 -25.63
CA PHE A 153 17.23 -24.12 -25.86
C PHE A 153 18.46 -23.54 -26.58
N GLY A 154 19.60 -24.23 -26.49
CA GLY A 154 20.84 -23.83 -27.17
C GLY A 154 21.67 -22.77 -26.43
N GLY A 155 21.42 -22.55 -25.14
CA GLY A 155 22.23 -21.68 -24.30
C GLY A 155 21.79 -21.66 -22.83
N PRO A 156 22.52 -20.94 -21.97
CA PRO A 156 22.23 -20.91 -20.54
C PRO A 156 20.99 -20.06 -20.18
N GLY A 157 20.58 -19.11 -21.02
CA GLY A 157 19.54 -18.13 -20.69
C GLY A 157 18.49 -17.89 -21.77
N ALA A 158 17.68 -16.84 -21.59
CA ALA A 158 16.62 -16.45 -22.53
C ALA A 158 17.17 -16.06 -23.92
N ARG A 159 18.34 -15.38 -23.94
CA ARG A 159 18.97 -14.86 -25.17
C ARG A 159 20.38 -15.38 -25.41
N ALA A 160 21.17 -15.58 -24.35
CA ALA A 160 22.53 -16.10 -24.48
C ALA A 160 22.54 -17.49 -25.14
N ARG A 161 23.52 -17.72 -26.01
CA ARG A 161 23.78 -19.00 -26.70
C ARG A 161 25.14 -19.54 -26.31
N TYR A 162 25.30 -20.86 -26.36
CA TYR A 162 26.62 -21.46 -26.18
C TYR A 162 27.56 -21.01 -27.30
N GLN A 163 28.85 -20.87 -26.98
CA GLN A 163 29.88 -20.47 -27.92
C GLN A 163 29.94 -21.45 -29.10
N LYS A 164 30.01 -20.92 -30.32
CA LYS A 164 30.24 -21.72 -31.53
C LYS A 164 31.74 -21.78 -31.83
N SER A 165 32.25 -22.95 -32.18
CA SER A 165 33.60 -23.14 -32.72
C SER A 165 33.53 -23.34 -34.23
N TYR A 166 34.41 -22.69 -34.98
CA TYR A 166 34.58 -22.85 -36.43
C TYR A 166 35.95 -23.49 -36.71
N ARG A 167 36.07 -24.19 -37.83
CA ARG A 167 37.30 -24.80 -38.34
C ARG A 167 37.57 -24.28 -39.73
#